data_AF-A0A2V9CNM4-F1
#
_entry.id   AF-A0A2V9CNM4-F1
#
_cell.length_a   1.000
_cell.length_b   1.000
_cell.length_c   1.000
_cell.angle_alpha   90.00
_cell.angle_beta   90.00
_cell.angle_gamma   90.00
#
_symmetry.space_group_name_H-M   'P 1'
#
loop_
_entity.id
_entity.type
_entity.pdbx_description
1 polymer ?
#
loop_
_entity_poly.entity_id
_entity_poly.type
_entity_poly.pdbx_seq_one_letter_code
_entity_poly.pdbx_strand_id
1 'polypeptide(L)'
;MSDYQFGWSITYPYAEDVAPLLPAGTIIHITTWHDNSVNNRYNPNPKNWVGYGQRTIDEMSFAWVSLYYLDEADFQQRVQARKKMMKRDEQDQLDSRLKQ
;
A
#
# COMPACT_ATOMS: atom_id res chain seq x y z
N MET A 1 -2.74 11.07 -5.14
CA MET A 1 -1.56 11.16 -4.25
C MET A 1 -1.97 10.47 -2.95
N SER A 2 -1.10 9.65 -2.34
CA SER A 2 -1.40 8.94 -1.08
C SER A 2 -1.54 9.93 0.09
N ASP A 3 -2.38 9.63 1.09
CA ASP A 3 -2.50 10.39 2.36
C ASP A 3 -1.42 10.01 3.39
N TYR A 4 -0.33 9.36 2.94
CA TYR A 4 0.79 8.97 3.79
C TYR A 4 1.45 10.17 4.49
N GLN A 5 1.72 10.03 5.79
CA GLN A 5 2.42 11.01 6.60
C GLN A 5 3.66 10.38 7.24
N PHE A 6 4.85 10.89 6.93
CA PHE A 6 6.13 10.45 7.51
C PHE A 6 6.38 11.01 8.94
N GLY A 7 5.32 11.22 9.72
CA GLY A 7 5.46 11.76 11.08
C GLY A 7 6.08 10.74 12.05
N TRP A 8 5.78 9.46 11.85
CA TRP A 8 6.18 8.34 12.71
C TRP A 8 6.39 7.06 11.91
N SER A 9 7.39 6.26 12.28
CA SER A 9 7.62 4.93 11.70
C SER A 9 6.66 3.92 12.34
N ILE A 10 5.56 3.64 11.65
CA ILE A 10 4.55 2.65 12.05
C ILE A 10 4.26 1.68 10.91
N THR A 11 3.85 0.46 11.28
CA THR A 11 3.43 -0.55 10.33
C THR A 11 1.96 -0.34 9.96
N TYR A 12 1.65 -0.43 8.67
CA TYR A 12 0.28 -0.39 8.14
C TYR A 12 -0.12 -1.78 7.65
N PRO A 13 -0.64 -2.67 8.53
CA PRO A 13 -1.15 -3.96 8.09
C PRO A 13 -2.44 -3.79 7.30
N TYR A 14 -2.62 -4.59 6.26
CA TYR A 14 -3.92 -4.71 5.59
C TYR A 14 -4.93 -5.37 6.53
N ALA A 15 -6.20 -4.97 6.43
CA ALA A 15 -7.28 -5.78 6.99
C ALA A 15 -7.39 -7.10 6.23
N GLU A 16 -7.87 -8.15 6.92
CA GLU A 16 -7.78 -9.54 6.45
C GLU A 16 -8.49 -9.78 5.12
N ASP A 17 -9.64 -9.13 4.91
CA ASP A 17 -10.49 -9.24 3.74
C ASP A 17 -9.95 -8.49 2.51
N VAL A 18 -9.11 -7.47 2.72
CA VAL A 18 -8.55 -6.64 1.65
C VAL A 18 -7.07 -6.94 1.36
N ALA A 19 -6.38 -7.69 2.23
CA ALA A 19 -4.98 -8.08 2.05
C ALA A 19 -4.74 -8.71 0.67
N PRO A 20 -3.76 -8.25 -0.12
CA PRO A 20 -3.51 -8.78 -1.46
C PRO A 20 -3.11 -10.27 -1.44
N LEU A 21 -3.75 -11.07 -2.31
CA LEU A 21 -3.30 -12.42 -2.63
C LEU A 21 -2.37 -12.35 -3.83
N LEU A 22 -1.10 -12.68 -3.64
CA LEU A 22 -0.05 -12.52 -4.66
C LEU A 22 0.29 -13.89 -5.27
N PRO A 23 -0.05 -14.15 -6.56
CA PRO A 23 0.34 -15.40 -7.23
C PRO A 23 1.86 -15.53 -7.36
N ALA A 24 2.32 -16.77 -7.59
CA ALA A 24 3.71 -17.03 -7.93
C ALA A 24 4.18 -16.19 -9.14
N GLY A 25 5.39 -15.65 -9.07
CA GLY A 25 5.94 -14.76 -10.09
C GLY A 25 5.56 -13.28 -9.95
N THR A 26 4.83 -12.90 -8.90
CA THR A 26 4.54 -11.48 -8.60
C THR A 26 5.84 -10.70 -8.35
N ILE A 27 5.94 -9.51 -8.95
CA ILE A 27 7.02 -8.55 -8.72
C ILE A 27 6.46 -7.36 -7.94
N ILE A 28 7.09 -7.03 -6.81
CA ILE A 28 6.73 -5.85 -6.00
C ILE A 28 7.63 -4.69 -6.42
N HIS A 29 7.05 -3.66 -7.02
CA HIS A 29 7.72 -2.39 -7.30
C HIS A 29 7.43 -1.39 -6.20
N ILE A 30 8.49 -0.87 -5.57
CA ILE A 30 8.39 0.20 -4.58
C ILE A 30 8.89 1.48 -5.26
N THR A 31 8.06 2.51 -5.27
CA THR A 31 8.41 3.84 -5.77
C THR A 31 8.19 4.85 -4.65
N THR A 32 9.22 5.61 -4.37
CA THR A 32 9.21 6.66 -3.35
C THR A 32 9.44 8.02 -4.01
N TRP A 33 8.91 9.05 -3.38
CA TRP A 33 8.98 10.42 -3.86
C TRP A 33 9.48 11.30 -2.71
N HIS A 34 10.43 12.18 -3.01
CA HIS A 34 10.89 13.22 -2.10
C HIS A 34 10.35 14.56 -2.62
N ASP A 35 9.65 15.31 -1.78
CA ASP A 35 9.10 16.62 -2.14
C ASP A 35 10.05 17.73 -1.70
N ASN A 36 10.84 18.23 -2.65
CA ASN A 36 11.74 19.37 -2.47
C ASN A 36 11.11 20.71 -2.90
N SER A 37 9.78 20.79 -3.02
CA SER A 37 9.10 22.04 -3.41
C SER A 37 9.16 23.10 -2.31
N VAL A 38 9.07 24.37 -2.70
CA VAL A 38 9.06 25.53 -1.77
C VAL A 38 7.84 25.57 -0.84
N ASN A 39 6.80 24.78 -1.16
CA ASN A 39 5.56 24.72 -0.40
C ASN A 39 5.59 23.64 0.69
N ASN A 40 6.59 22.76 0.68
CA ASN A 40 6.74 21.75 1.71
C ASN A 40 7.29 22.39 3.01
N ARG A 41 6.40 22.69 3.96
CA ARG A 41 6.76 23.26 5.27
C ARG A 41 7.75 22.41 6.09
N TYR A 42 7.91 21.13 5.76
CA TYR A 42 8.84 20.22 6.43
C TYR A 42 10.23 20.25 5.81
N ASN A 43 10.40 20.92 4.68
CA ASN A 43 11.69 21.15 4.06
C ASN A 43 12.19 22.57 4.40
N PRO A 44 13.12 22.71 5.36
CA PRO A 44 13.56 24.03 5.82
C PRO A 44 14.35 24.82 4.77
N ASN A 45 14.94 24.16 3.76
CA ASN A 45 15.64 24.85 2.69
C ASN A 45 15.60 24.05 1.37
N PRO A 46 14.63 24.33 0.48
CA PRO A 46 14.48 23.62 -0.80
C PRO A 46 15.60 23.88 -1.80
N LYS A 47 16.48 24.86 -1.56
CA LYS A 47 17.62 25.16 -2.44
C LYS A 47 18.86 24.33 -2.12
N ASN A 48 18.92 23.71 -0.94
CA ASN A 48 20.04 22.86 -0.59
C ASN A 48 19.91 21.52 -1.29
N TRP A 49 21.02 21.04 -1.84
CA TRP A 49 21.09 19.67 -2.32
C TRP A 49 21.13 18.73 -1.13
N VAL A 50 20.24 17.74 -1.12
CA VAL A 50 20.23 16.63 -0.17
C VAL A 50 20.21 15.33 -0.96
N GLY A 51 21.11 14.42 -0.61
CA GLY A 51 21.22 13.12 -1.23
C GLY A 51 21.05 12.00 -0.21
N TYR A 52 21.16 10.77 -0.70
CA TYR A 52 21.13 9.58 0.16
C TYR A 52 22.32 9.54 1.12
N GLY A 53 22.09 9.18 2.38
CA GLY A 53 23.14 9.00 3.38
C GLY A 53 22.63 8.54 4.74
N GLN A 54 23.53 8.47 5.72
CA GLN A 54 23.27 7.93 7.07
C GLN A 54 23.21 9.01 8.16
N ARG A 55 23.44 10.27 7.80
CA ARG A 55 23.40 11.40 8.74
C ARG A 55 21.97 11.94 8.82
N THR A 56 21.65 12.62 9.91
CA THR A 56 20.36 13.30 10.08
C THR A 56 20.06 14.36 9.01
N ILE A 57 21.08 14.82 8.30
CA ILE A 57 20.97 15.81 7.21
C ILE A 57 20.88 15.19 5.82
N ASP A 58 20.99 13.86 5.72
CA ASP A 58 20.87 13.11 4.48
C ASP A 58 19.47 12.48 4.39
N GLU A 59 19.03 12.14 3.18
CA GLU A 59 17.75 11.46 2.96
C GLU A 59 17.88 9.94 2.96
N MET A 60 16.78 9.27 3.30
CA MET A 60 16.65 7.82 3.18
C MET A 60 15.28 7.48 2.59
N SER A 61 15.25 6.48 1.71
CA SER A 61 14.02 5.91 1.20
C SER A 61 14.11 4.39 1.30
N PHE A 62 13.29 3.81 2.16
CA PHE A 62 13.14 2.37 2.26
C PHE A 62 11.68 2.02 2.55
N ALA A 63 11.27 0.81 2.19
CA ALA A 63 10.01 0.24 2.64
C ALA A 63 10.27 -1.11 3.28
N TRP A 64 9.76 -1.29 4.49
CA TRP A 64 9.75 -2.59 5.14
C TRP A 64 8.49 -3.34 4.73
N VAL A 65 8.64 -4.39 3.93
CA VAL A 65 7.52 -5.20 3.42
C VAL A 65 7.58 -6.59 4.04
N SER A 66 6.55 -6.93 4.82
CA SER A 66 6.37 -8.27 5.37
C SER A 66 5.43 -9.08 4.48
N LEU A 67 5.81 -10.33 4.20
CA LEU A 67 5.03 -11.27 3.40
C LEU A 67 4.74 -12.52 4.22
N TYR A 68 3.57 -13.11 3.99
CA TYR A 68 3.22 -14.44 4.49
C TYR A 68 3.03 -15.37 3.30
N TYR A 69 3.78 -16.48 3.29
CA TYR A 69 3.68 -17.48 2.23
C TYR A 69 2.53 -18.44 2.52
N LEU A 70 1.77 -18.73 1.47
CA LEU A 70 0.67 -19.69 1.49
C LEU A 70 1.06 -20.91 0.68
N ASP A 71 0.52 -22.07 1.06
CA ASP A 71 0.49 -23.19 0.14
C ASP A 71 -0.57 -22.94 -0.97
N GLU A 72 -0.50 -23.76 -2.01
CA GLU A 72 -1.40 -23.61 -3.16
C GLU A 72 -2.87 -23.84 -2.77
N ALA A 73 -3.15 -24.76 -1.84
CA ALA A 73 -4.51 -25.09 -1.45
C ALA A 73 -5.18 -23.92 -0.71
N ASP A 74 -4.48 -23.34 0.26
CA ASP A 74 -4.88 -22.16 1.03
C ASP A 74 -5.02 -20.93 0.13
N PHE A 75 -4.08 -20.72 -0.79
CA PHE A 75 -4.15 -19.65 -1.77
C PHE A 75 -5.44 -19.76 -2.61
N GLN A 76 -5.69 -20.94 -3.19
CA GLN A 76 -6.90 -21.17 -3.99
C GLN A 76 -8.17 -21.01 -3.17
N GLN A 77 -8.20 -21.51 -1.92
CA GLN A 77 -9.34 -21.34 -1.03
C GLN A 77 -9.67 -19.86 -0.81
N ARG A 78 -8.65 -19.04 -0.50
CA ARG A 78 -8.81 -17.59 -0.29
C ARG A 78 -9.24 -16.86 -1.56
N VAL A 79 -8.70 -17.23 -2.72
CA VAL A 79 -9.13 -16.68 -4.02
C VAL A 79 -10.61 -16.97 -4.28
N GLN A 80 -11.07 -18.20 -4.05
CA GLN A 80 -12.47 -18.55 -4.25
C GLN A 80 -13.40 -17.85 -3.26
N ALA A 81 -12.98 -17.72 -1.99
CA ALA A 81 -13.73 -16.97 -0.99
C ALA A 81 -13.92 -15.51 -1.42
N ARG A 82 -12.86 -14.84 -1.89
CA ARG A 82 -12.91 -13.45 -2.34
C ARG A 82 -13.79 -13.27 -3.58
N LYS A 83 -13.72 -14.20 -4.55
CA LYS A 83 -14.62 -14.20 -5.71
C LYS A 83 -16.10 -14.32 -5.32
N LYS A 84 -16.42 -15.14 -4.32
CA LYS A 84 -17.80 -15.29 -3.83
C LYS A 84 -18.30 -14.02 -3.13
N MET A 85 -17.45 -13.38 -2.33
CA MET A 85 -17.78 -12.11 -1.66
C MET A 85 -18.09 -11.02 -2.69
N MET A 86 -17.21 -10.81 -3.67
CA MET A 86 -17.42 -9.79 -4.71
C MET A 86 -18.73 -9.98 -5.49
N LYS A 87 -19.06 -11.23 -5.87
CA LYS A 87 -20.34 -11.52 -6.54
C LYS A 87 -21.56 -11.21 -5.68
N ARG A 88 -21.48 -11.47 -4.38
CA ARG A 88 -22.56 -11.14 -3.45
C ARG A 88 -22.73 -9.63 -3.35
N ASP A 89 -21.64 -8.90 -3.19
CA ASP A 89 -21.67 -7.44 -3.08
C ASP A 89 -22.23 -6.80 -4.36
N GLU A 90 -21.88 -7.32 -5.54
CA GLU A 90 -22.46 -6.91 -6.83
C GLU A 90 -23.97 -7.16 -6.90
N GLN A 91 -24.43 -8.33 -6.44
CA GLN A 91 -25.86 -8.67 -6.41
C GLN A 91 -26.64 -7.76 -5.45
N ASP A 92 -26.10 -7.52 -4.26
CA ASP A 92 -26.73 -6.66 -3.25
C ASP A 92 -26.82 -5.20 -3.76
N GLN A 93 -25.81 -4.72 -4.48
CA GLN A 93 -25.84 -3.42 -5.15
C GLN A 93 -26.88 -3.36 -6.26
N LEU A 94 -27.01 -4.40 -7.09
CA LEU A 94 -28.00 -4.48 -8.16
C LEU A 94 -29.42 -4.46 -7.60
N ASP A 95 -29.68 -5.28 -6.59
CA ASP A 95 -30.97 -5.39 -5.92
C ASP A 95 -31.36 -4.09 -5.22
N SER A 96 -30.39 -3.35 -4.68
CA SER A 96 -30.61 -2.04 -4.07
C SER A 96 -30.96 -0.98 -5.12
N ARG A 97 -30.34 -1.02 -6.31
CA ARG A 97 -30.62 -0.10 -7.42
C ARG A 97 -31.99 -0.33 -8.06
N LEU A 98 -32.47 -1.58 -8.08
CA LEU A 98 -33.79 -1.93 -8.61
C LEU A 98 -34.95 -1.57 -7.65
N LYS A 99 -34.65 -1.25 -6.39
CA LYS A 99 -35.62 -0.86 -5.36
C LYS A 99 -35.80 0.66 -5.22
N GLN A 100 -35.04 1.48 -5.97
CA GLN A 100 -35.23 2.93 -6.10
C GLN A 100 -36.08 3.25 -7.33
#